data_AF-A0A5A9NKM7-F1
#
_entry.id   AF-A0A5A9NKM7-F1
#
_cell.length_a   1.000
_cell.length_b   1.000
_cell.length_c   1.000
_cell.angle_alpha   90.00
_cell.angle_beta   90.00
_cell.angle_gamma   90.00
#
_symmetry.space_group_name_H-M   'P 1'
#
loop_
_entity.id
_entity.type
_entity.pdbx_description
1 polymer ?
#
loop_
_entity_poly.entity_id
_entity_poly.type
_entity_poly.pdbx_seq_one_letter_code
_entity_poly.pdbx_strand_id
1 'polypeptide(L)'
;MSAVLCRALRVTKFISVGSVRFSSGCEQRLHGSLLSGDVDRFGGVTVRDFPPQVNEDEFKDLLRESLGQWRSEGRVAVWLHVPITQSRLAAAAACHGFSFHHARGDVAVLSLWVGPGPDRLPEFATHQIGVAGDTAVREVFEETGVRSEFRSLLSIRQQHKHPGAFGMSDMYLICRLHPLSYDINFCTHECLRCDWLDLAELAKTTETTPITSRIAKLLLHGLERGFHNIDLCVEELPAVYSGMFYQLYHRPLPEG
;
A
#
# COMPACT_ATOMS: atom_id res chain seq x y z
N MET A 1 9.46 -33.20 -9.83
CA MET A 1 8.54 -32.39 -8.99
C MET A 1 8.13 -31.21 -9.83
N SER A 2 6.84 -30.87 -9.81
CA SER A 2 6.27 -29.92 -10.77
C SER A 2 5.89 -28.58 -10.11
N ALA A 3 5.96 -27.49 -10.87
CA ALA A 3 5.39 -26.19 -10.50
C ALA A 3 4.09 -25.96 -11.27
N VAL A 4 3.07 -25.41 -10.61
CA VAL A 4 1.87 -24.96 -11.31
C VAL A 4 2.16 -23.57 -11.88
N LEU A 5 2.01 -23.41 -13.19
CA LEU A 5 2.20 -22.13 -13.87
C LEU A 5 0.93 -21.74 -14.60
N CYS A 6 0.35 -20.60 -14.22
CA CYS A 6 -0.71 -19.95 -14.98
C CYS A 6 -0.13 -19.01 -16.03
N ARG A 7 -0.66 -19.09 -17.24
CA ARG A 7 -0.41 -18.09 -18.28
C ARG A 7 -1.62 -17.15 -18.35
N ALA A 8 -1.49 -15.95 -17.80
CA ALA A 8 -2.56 -14.96 -17.74
C ALA A 8 -2.98 -14.40 -19.12
N LEU A 9 -4.25 -14.06 -19.27
CA LEU A 9 -4.80 -13.24 -20.36
C LEU A 9 -4.47 -11.76 -20.07
N ARG A 10 -3.76 -11.07 -20.98
CA ARG A 10 -3.58 -9.61 -20.87
C ARG A 10 -4.92 -8.93 -21.14
N VAL A 11 -5.53 -8.29 -20.14
CA VAL A 11 -6.63 -7.33 -20.36
C VAL A 11 -6.43 -6.10 -19.49
N THR A 12 -5.97 -5.01 -20.11
CA THR A 12 -5.93 -3.66 -19.52
C THR A 12 -7.30 -3.00 -19.65
N LYS A 13 -7.95 -2.63 -18.54
CA LYS A 13 -9.21 -1.86 -18.54
C LYS A 13 -8.91 -0.37 -18.35
N PHE A 14 -9.26 0.46 -19.34
CA PHE A 14 -9.33 1.92 -19.26
C PHE A 14 -10.79 2.34 -19.06
N ILE A 15 -11.05 3.32 -18.18
CA ILE A 15 -12.33 4.07 -18.12
C ILE A 15 -12.01 5.56 -17.92
N SER A 16 -12.80 6.42 -18.57
CA SER A 16 -12.55 7.85 -18.77
C SER A 16 -13.69 8.75 -18.24
N VAL A 17 -13.32 10.00 -17.91
CA VAL A 17 -14.03 11.30 -18.04
C VAL A 17 -15.18 11.66 -17.07
N GLY A 18 -15.12 12.90 -16.57
CA GLY A 18 -16.28 13.73 -16.23
C GLY A 18 -15.95 14.96 -15.38
N SER A 19 -16.15 16.17 -15.92
CA SER A 19 -15.94 17.49 -15.27
C SER A 19 -17.27 18.17 -14.97
N VAL A 20 -17.37 18.95 -13.87
CA VAL A 20 -18.43 19.96 -13.67
C VAL A 20 -17.88 21.16 -12.86
N ARG A 21 -18.29 22.39 -13.25
CA ARG A 21 -18.01 23.70 -12.61
C ARG A 21 -19.27 24.29 -11.93
N PHE A 22 -19.07 25.45 -11.28
CA PHE A 22 -20.00 26.50 -10.79
C PHE A 22 -20.22 26.51 -9.27
N SER A 23 -20.40 27.62 -8.54
CA SER A 23 -20.04 29.05 -8.63
C SER A 23 -20.39 29.69 -7.25
N SER A 24 -19.80 30.85 -6.93
CA SER A 24 -19.72 31.48 -5.60
C SER A 24 -21.03 32.04 -4.99
N GLY A 25 -21.07 32.09 -3.65
CA GLY A 25 -22.02 32.88 -2.84
C GLY A 25 -21.45 33.14 -1.42
N CYS A 26 -21.76 34.32 -0.85
CA CYS A 26 -21.00 35.10 0.13
C CYS A 26 -21.31 34.84 1.64
N GLU A 27 -20.35 35.27 2.47
CA GLU A 27 -20.08 35.19 3.92
C GLU A 27 -21.19 35.57 4.93
N GLN A 28 -21.17 34.90 6.10
CA GLN A 28 -21.42 35.52 7.41
C GLN A 28 -20.47 34.94 8.49
N ARG A 29 -19.53 35.75 9.01
CA ARG A 29 -18.45 35.33 9.91
C ARG A 29 -18.94 34.80 11.26
N LEU A 30 -18.60 33.55 11.58
CA LEU A 30 -18.64 33.00 12.93
C LEU A 30 -17.37 33.43 13.69
N HIS A 31 -17.56 34.24 14.73
CA HIS A 31 -16.52 34.57 15.70
C HIS A 31 -16.42 33.43 16.73
N GLY A 32 -15.29 32.72 16.76
CA GLY A 32 -14.83 31.96 17.93
C GLY A 32 -15.00 30.44 17.91
N SER A 33 -13.94 29.74 17.51
CA SER A 33 -13.31 28.60 18.22
C SER A 33 -12.22 28.01 17.33
N LEU A 34 -10.96 27.98 17.77
CA LEU A 34 -9.84 27.38 17.04
C LEU A 34 -10.13 25.90 16.74
N LEU A 35 -9.52 25.36 15.68
CA LEU A 35 -9.66 23.95 15.34
C LEU A 35 -9.08 23.07 16.46
N SER A 36 -9.82 22.04 16.86
CA SER A 36 -9.32 21.03 17.79
C SER A 36 -8.49 19.99 17.05
N GLY A 37 -7.37 19.57 17.62
CA GLY A 37 -6.53 18.54 17.02
C GLY A 37 -5.73 17.75 18.06
N ASP A 38 -5.56 16.47 17.78
CA ASP A 38 -4.77 15.55 18.61
C ASP A 38 -3.27 15.76 18.36
N VAL A 39 -2.50 15.94 19.43
CA VAL A 39 -1.06 16.14 19.35
C VAL A 39 -0.33 14.81 19.50
N ASP A 40 0.55 14.48 18.54
CA ASP A 40 1.41 13.32 18.62
C ASP A 40 2.74 13.60 19.35
N ARG A 41 3.50 12.53 19.65
CA ARG A 41 4.79 12.62 20.37
C ARG A 41 5.89 13.37 19.62
N PHE A 42 5.73 13.60 18.32
CA PHE A 42 6.65 14.31 17.46
C PHE A 42 6.26 15.78 17.28
N GLY A 43 5.17 16.24 17.92
CA GLY A 43 4.67 17.60 17.82
C GLY A 43 3.83 17.85 16.58
N GLY A 44 3.34 16.81 15.92
CA GLY A 44 2.32 16.89 14.87
C GLY A 44 0.92 17.08 15.46
N VAL A 45 0.07 17.83 14.79
CA VAL A 45 -1.35 18.04 15.16
C VAL A 45 -2.25 17.40 14.12
N THR A 46 -3.21 16.58 14.54
CA THR A 46 -4.19 15.96 13.65
C THR A 46 -5.61 16.43 13.92
N VAL A 47 -6.22 17.09 12.94
CA VAL A 47 -7.62 17.54 12.96
C VAL A 47 -8.48 16.54 12.21
N ARG A 48 -9.50 16.00 12.88
CA ARG A 48 -10.47 15.05 12.30
C ARG A 48 -11.89 15.60 12.27
N ASP A 49 -12.20 16.50 13.20
CA ASP A 49 -13.53 17.07 13.37
C ASP A 49 -13.55 18.50 12.84
N PHE A 50 -14.48 18.75 11.91
CA PHE A 50 -14.72 20.07 11.33
C PHE A 50 -16.15 20.50 11.62
N PRO A 51 -16.42 21.80 11.82
CA PRO A 51 -17.79 22.25 12.04
C PRO A 51 -18.66 21.88 10.82
N PRO A 52 -19.84 21.27 11.01
CA PRO A 52 -20.59 20.62 9.93
C PRO A 52 -21.01 21.58 8.80
N GLN A 53 -21.33 22.83 9.16
CA GLN A 53 -21.84 23.86 8.25
C GLN A 53 -20.81 24.96 7.92
N VAL A 54 -19.51 24.75 8.23
CA VAL A 54 -18.49 25.77 7.94
C VAL A 54 -18.36 25.99 6.44
N ASN A 55 -18.43 27.24 6.00
CA ASN A 55 -18.12 27.57 4.60
C ASN A 55 -16.60 27.69 4.38
N GLU A 56 -16.17 27.84 3.12
CA GLU A 56 -14.74 27.87 2.79
C GLU A 56 -14.01 29.06 3.42
N ASP A 57 -14.63 30.25 3.46
CA ASP A 57 -13.98 31.47 3.94
C ASP A 57 -13.88 31.50 5.47
N GLU A 58 -14.94 31.06 6.15
CA GLU A 58 -14.90 30.81 7.60
C GLU A 58 -13.81 29.81 7.95
N PHE A 59 -13.70 28.71 7.20
CA PHE A 59 -12.67 27.71 7.44
C PHE A 59 -11.26 28.24 7.20
N LYS A 60 -11.04 29.06 6.16
CA LYS A 60 -9.73 29.72 5.93
C LYS A 60 -9.33 30.58 7.13
N ASP A 61 -10.26 31.37 7.66
CA ASP A 61 -9.99 32.21 8.82
C ASP A 61 -9.67 31.36 10.07
N LEU A 62 -10.48 30.34 10.36
CA LEU A 62 -10.24 29.40 11.46
C LEU A 62 -8.90 28.68 11.33
N LEU A 63 -8.57 28.20 10.13
CA LEU A 63 -7.31 27.50 9.87
C LEU A 63 -6.11 28.44 10.01
N ARG A 64 -6.20 29.68 9.52
CA ARG A 64 -5.14 30.70 9.68
C ARG A 64 -4.83 30.95 11.15
N GLU A 65 -5.86 31.15 11.97
CA GLU A 65 -5.69 31.41 13.41
C GLU A 65 -5.12 30.18 14.13
N SER A 66 -5.63 28.98 13.82
CA SER A 66 -5.16 27.71 14.41
C SER A 66 -3.69 27.43 14.04
N LEU A 67 -3.29 27.67 12.79
CA LEU A 67 -1.90 27.58 12.37
C LEU A 67 -0.99 28.57 13.11
N GLY A 68 -1.49 29.78 13.40
CA GLY A 68 -0.77 30.76 14.22
C GLY A 68 -0.49 30.24 15.63
N GLN A 69 -1.50 29.66 16.28
CA GLN A 69 -1.37 29.04 17.59
C GLN A 69 -0.39 27.85 17.56
N TRP A 70 -0.57 26.91 16.63
CA TRP A 70 0.30 25.74 16.57
C TRP A 70 1.76 26.09 16.30
N ARG A 71 2.02 27.14 15.51
CA ARG A 71 3.39 27.64 15.33
C ARG A 71 3.97 28.23 16.63
N SER A 72 3.19 28.99 17.40
CA SER A 72 3.67 29.55 18.67
C SER A 72 3.89 28.49 19.74
N GLU A 73 3.13 27.40 19.68
CA GLU A 73 3.31 26.21 20.52
C GLU A 73 4.48 25.31 20.08
N GLY A 74 5.18 25.65 19.00
CA GLY A 74 6.31 24.87 18.48
C GLY A 74 5.89 23.55 17.82
N ARG A 75 4.65 23.45 17.33
CA ARG A 75 4.21 22.30 16.53
C ARG A 75 4.97 22.27 15.21
N VAL A 76 5.21 21.07 14.68
CA VAL A 76 6.06 20.87 13.51
C VAL A 76 5.29 20.49 12.26
N ALA A 77 4.11 19.89 12.42
CA ALA A 77 3.27 19.45 11.32
C ALA A 77 1.79 19.53 11.68
N VAL A 78 0.95 19.69 10.66
CA VAL A 78 -0.51 19.67 10.78
C VAL A 78 -1.09 18.72 9.74
N TRP A 79 -2.04 17.90 10.16
CA TRP A 79 -2.76 16.92 9.36
C TRP A 79 -4.26 17.20 9.40
N LEU A 80 -4.91 17.23 8.24
CA LEU A 80 -6.36 17.41 8.13
C LEU A 80 -6.98 16.16 7.51
N HIS A 81 -7.93 15.53 8.21
CA HIS A 81 -8.68 14.38 7.72
C HIS A 81 -10.04 14.81 7.20
N VAL A 82 -10.08 15.39 6.00
CA VAL A 82 -11.29 15.99 5.41
C VAL A 82 -12.22 14.92 4.86
N PRO A 83 -13.45 14.76 5.39
CA PRO A 83 -14.44 13.84 4.82
C PRO A 83 -14.86 14.26 3.41
N ILE A 84 -15.26 13.30 2.57
CA ILE A 84 -15.69 13.57 1.18
C ILE A 84 -16.87 14.55 1.12
N THR A 85 -17.76 14.51 2.12
CA THR A 85 -18.90 15.42 2.30
C THR A 85 -18.47 16.88 2.56
N GLN A 86 -17.22 17.09 2.95
CA GLN A 86 -16.63 18.41 3.21
C GLN A 86 -15.42 18.69 2.31
N SER A 87 -15.35 18.07 1.12
CA SER A 87 -14.22 18.21 0.17
C SER A 87 -13.83 19.67 -0.15
N ARG A 88 -14.77 20.62 -0.07
CA ARG A 88 -14.51 22.07 -0.21
C ARG A 88 -13.41 22.58 0.74
N LEU A 89 -13.27 21.98 1.92
CA LEU A 89 -12.26 22.38 2.91
C LEU A 89 -10.84 22.06 2.44
N ALA A 90 -10.67 21.09 1.54
CA ALA A 90 -9.37 20.80 0.94
C ALA A 90 -8.90 21.96 0.05
N ALA A 91 -9.81 22.58 -0.71
CA ALA A 91 -9.49 23.75 -1.53
C ALA A 91 -9.09 24.94 -0.67
N ALA A 92 -9.83 25.19 0.41
CA ALA A 92 -9.49 26.22 1.38
C ALA A 92 -8.15 25.95 2.09
N ALA A 93 -7.87 24.71 2.50
CA ALA A 93 -6.60 24.33 3.11
C ALA A 93 -5.41 24.53 2.15
N ALA A 94 -5.58 24.27 0.86
CA ALA A 94 -4.52 24.48 -0.14
C ALA A 94 -4.07 25.95 -0.21
N CYS A 95 -4.96 26.92 0.06
CA CYS A 95 -4.59 28.34 0.16
C CYS A 95 -3.60 28.63 1.31
N HIS A 96 -3.50 27.74 2.30
CA HIS A 96 -2.57 27.83 3.42
C HIS A 96 -1.33 26.92 3.27
N GLY A 97 -1.11 26.36 2.08
CA GLY A 97 0.05 25.54 1.75
C GLY A 97 -0.11 24.06 2.05
N PHE A 98 -1.29 23.60 2.47
CA PHE A 98 -1.55 22.17 2.60
C PHE A 98 -1.47 21.48 1.24
N SER A 99 -0.92 20.26 1.24
CA SER A 99 -0.89 19.38 0.08
C SER A 99 -1.62 18.07 0.38
N PHE A 100 -2.12 17.40 -0.65
CA PHE A 100 -2.63 16.04 -0.49
C PHE A 100 -1.51 15.10 -0.08
N HIS A 101 -1.79 14.27 0.92
CA HIS A 101 -0.92 13.16 1.29
C HIS A 101 -1.52 11.87 0.76
N HIS A 102 -2.67 11.44 1.27
CA HIS A 102 -3.33 10.22 0.79
C HIS A 102 -4.85 10.31 1.00
N ALA A 103 -5.58 9.29 0.55
CA ALA A 103 -6.99 9.12 0.89
C ALA A 103 -7.23 7.69 1.38
N ARG A 104 -8.21 7.50 2.27
CA ARG A 104 -8.67 6.19 2.72
C ARG A 104 -10.18 6.19 2.83
N GLY A 105 -10.84 5.35 2.03
CA GLY A 105 -12.30 5.39 1.91
C GLY A 105 -12.76 6.79 1.50
N ASP A 106 -13.71 7.35 2.26
CA ASP A 106 -14.32 8.65 2.00
C ASP A 106 -13.61 9.81 2.73
N VAL A 107 -12.32 9.70 3.01
CA VAL A 107 -11.55 10.74 3.72
C VAL A 107 -10.26 11.06 2.97
N ALA A 108 -10.06 12.34 2.67
CA ALA A 108 -8.81 12.88 2.15
C ALA A 108 -7.93 13.36 3.32
N VAL A 109 -6.67 12.96 3.33
CA VAL A 109 -5.67 13.39 4.31
C VAL A 109 -4.75 14.41 3.64
N LEU A 110 -4.73 15.63 4.19
CA LEU A 110 -3.85 16.70 3.78
C LEU A 110 -2.81 16.95 4.86
N SER A 111 -1.62 17.40 4.47
CA SER A 111 -0.53 17.70 5.39
C SER A 111 0.12 19.05 5.11
N LEU A 112 0.65 19.66 6.16
CA LEU A 112 1.46 20.87 6.11
C LEU A 112 2.59 20.78 7.13
N TRP A 113 3.83 20.94 6.67
CA TRP A 113 4.97 21.20 7.55
C TRP A 113 4.97 22.66 7.99
N VAL A 114 5.00 22.88 9.31
CA VAL A 114 5.03 24.21 9.93
C VAL A 114 6.28 24.43 10.80
N GLY A 115 7.06 23.37 11.02
CA GLY A 115 8.30 23.41 11.78
C GLY A 115 9.45 24.11 11.03
N PRO A 116 10.56 24.40 11.72
CA PRO A 116 11.72 25.01 11.09
C PRO A 116 12.43 24.03 10.14
N GLY A 117 13.02 24.57 9.07
CA GLY A 117 13.82 23.81 8.12
C GLY A 117 12.99 23.06 7.08
N PRO A 118 13.60 22.12 6.35
CA PRO A 118 12.93 21.38 5.28
C PRO A 118 11.84 20.47 5.86
N ASP A 119 10.82 20.23 5.04
CA ASP A 119 9.76 19.27 5.34
C ASP A 119 10.35 17.88 5.63
N ARG A 120 9.94 17.27 6.75
CA ARG A 120 10.37 15.93 7.19
C ARG A 120 9.20 14.96 7.29
N LEU A 121 8.03 15.35 6.81
CA LEU A 121 6.92 14.42 6.72
C LEU A 121 7.30 13.29 5.77
N PRO A 122 7.02 12.03 6.13
CA PRO A 122 7.15 10.96 5.16
C PRO A 122 6.24 11.27 3.98
N GLU A 123 6.72 11.01 2.76
CA GLU A 123 5.83 11.03 1.61
C GLU A 123 4.75 9.95 1.76
N PHE A 124 3.66 10.12 1.04
CA PHE A 124 2.57 9.16 1.07
C PHE A 124 3.03 7.76 0.65
N ALA A 125 2.46 6.74 1.30
CA ALA A 125 2.79 5.36 1.01
C ALA A 125 2.52 5.07 -0.47
N THR A 126 3.58 4.83 -1.22
CA THR A 126 3.47 4.52 -2.66
C THR A 126 3.10 3.06 -2.90
N HIS A 127 3.22 2.21 -1.88
CA HIS A 127 2.92 0.79 -1.97
C HIS A 127 2.13 0.36 -0.74
N GLN A 128 1.08 -0.40 -0.96
CA GLN A 128 0.49 -1.25 0.07
C GLN A 128 0.89 -2.68 -0.26
N ILE A 129 1.58 -3.34 0.66
CA ILE A 129 2.01 -4.73 0.50
C ILE A 129 1.25 -5.54 1.55
N GLY A 130 0.34 -6.39 1.09
CA GLY A 130 -0.45 -7.27 1.96
C GLY A 130 0.35 -8.44 2.51
N VAL A 131 -0.26 -9.18 3.43
CA VAL A 131 0.28 -10.43 4.00
C VAL A 131 0.57 -11.40 2.85
N ALA A 132 1.85 -11.59 2.56
CA ALA A 132 2.29 -12.28 1.34
C ALA A 132 1.81 -13.74 1.28
N GLY A 133 1.77 -14.43 2.43
CA GLY A 133 1.40 -15.84 2.51
C GLY A 133 -0.07 -16.10 2.21
N ASP A 134 -0.98 -15.48 2.96
CA ASP A 134 -2.43 -15.65 2.76
C ASP A 134 -2.87 -15.16 1.38
N THR A 135 -2.27 -14.05 0.92
CA THR A 135 -2.49 -13.55 -0.44
C THR A 135 -2.07 -14.60 -1.46
N ALA A 136 -0.84 -15.13 -1.38
CA ALA A 136 -0.37 -16.12 -2.35
C ALA A 136 -1.20 -17.41 -2.36
N VAL A 137 -1.64 -17.89 -1.19
CA VAL A 137 -2.52 -19.07 -1.08
C VAL A 137 -3.89 -18.81 -1.74
N ARG A 138 -4.50 -17.65 -1.46
CA ARG A 138 -5.78 -17.26 -2.04
C ARG A 138 -5.69 -17.12 -3.56
N GLU A 139 -4.70 -16.40 -4.08
CA GLU A 139 -4.51 -16.17 -5.52
C GLU A 139 -4.29 -17.50 -6.26
N VAL A 140 -3.45 -18.42 -5.72
CA VAL A 140 -3.26 -19.74 -6.32
C VAL A 140 -4.57 -20.52 -6.38
N PHE A 141 -5.39 -20.47 -5.33
CA PHE A 141 -6.68 -21.16 -5.34
C PHE A 141 -7.67 -20.54 -6.33
N GLU A 142 -7.79 -19.21 -6.35
CA GLU A 142 -8.70 -18.48 -7.26
C GLU A 142 -8.34 -18.69 -8.73
N GLU A 143 -7.05 -18.66 -9.08
CA GLU A 143 -6.59 -18.84 -10.46
C GLU A 143 -6.57 -20.30 -10.92
N THR A 144 -6.23 -21.25 -10.04
CA THR A 144 -5.88 -22.63 -10.44
C THR A 144 -6.81 -23.72 -9.89
N GLY A 145 -7.58 -23.41 -8.85
CA GLY A 145 -8.35 -24.37 -8.06
C GLY A 145 -7.50 -25.24 -7.12
N VAL A 146 -6.16 -25.12 -7.15
CA VAL A 146 -5.25 -25.90 -6.31
C VAL A 146 -5.21 -25.33 -4.90
N ARG A 147 -5.54 -26.17 -3.91
CA ARG A 147 -5.32 -25.83 -2.50
C ARG A 147 -3.84 -25.93 -2.20
N SER A 148 -3.32 -24.99 -1.42
CA SER A 148 -1.92 -24.95 -1.04
C SER A 148 -1.73 -24.31 0.32
N GLU A 149 -0.55 -24.48 0.89
CA GLU A 149 -0.12 -23.83 2.13
C GLU A 149 1.15 -23.02 1.89
N PHE A 150 1.23 -21.84 2.51
CA PHE A 150 2.43 -21.01 2.47
C PHE A 150 3.59 -21.70 3.19
N ARG A 151 4.79 -21.65 2.61
CA ARG A 151 6.01 -22.21 3.23
C ARG A 151 7.08 -21.16 3.48
N SER A 152 7.35 -20.28 2.53
CA SER A 152 8.40 -19.27 2.69
C SER A 152 8.26 -18.13 1.69
N LEU A 153 8.90 -17.00 2.01
CA LEU A 153 9.23 -16.00 1.01
C LEU A 153 10.55 -16.41 0.33
N LEU A 154 10.60 -16.34 -1.00
CA LEU A 154 11.81 -16.68 -1.77
C LEU A 154 12.52 -15.45 -2.29
N SER A 155 11.78 -14.44 -2.75
CA SER A 155 12.36 -13.27 -3.39
C SER A 155 11.39 -12.10 -3.41
N ILE A 156 11.94 -10.91 -3.60
CA ILE A 156 11.21 -9.66 -3.73
C ILE A 156 11.68 -9.00 -5.03
N ARG A 157 10.74 -8.65 -5.90
CA ARG A 157 10.99 -7.87 -7.11
C ARG A 157 10.49 -6.46 -6.88
N GLN A 158 11.32 -5.46 -7.20
CA GLN A 158 10.88 -4.08 -7.30
C GLN A 158 10.94 -3.60 -8.74
N GLN A 159 9.93 -2.85 -9.18
CA GLN A 159 9.91 -2.20 -10.49
C GLN A 159 9.52 -0.72 -10.34
N HIS A 160 10.26 0.16 -11.00
CA HIS A 160 9.95 1.59 -11.04
C HIS A 160 9.43 1.99 -12.42
N LYS A 161 8.67 3.09 -12.47
CA LYS A 161 8.25 3.76 -13.72
C LYS A 161 7.50 2.81 -14.69
N HIS A 162 6.68 1.91 -14.15
CA HIS A 162 5.85 1.05 -14.99
C HIS A 162 4.80 1.91 -15.74
N PRO A 163 4.69 1.81 -17.08
CA PRO A 163 3.66 2.54 -17.82
C PRO A 163 2.26 2.21 -17.28
N GLY A 164 1.49 3.23 -16.91
CA GLY A 164 0.15 3.05 -16.31
C GLY A 164 0.13 2.93 -14.79
N ALA A 165 1.29 2.89 -14.12
CA ALA A 165 1.37 2.91 -12.66
C ALA A 165 1.48 4.33 -12.05
N PHE A 166 1.16 5.40 -12.82
CA PHE A 166 1.14 6.79 -12.35
C PHE A 166 2.39 7.27 -11.59
N GLY A 167 3.57 6.77 -11.96
CA GLY A 167 4.84 7.11 -11.29
C GLY A 167 5.12 6.29 -10.01
N MET A 168 4.19 5.42 -9.61
CA MET A 168 4.34 4.52 -8.48
C MET A 168 5.30 3.39 -8.84
N SER A 169 6.00 2.90 -7.82
CA SER A 169 6.78 1.66 -7.99
C SER A 169 5.88 0.48 -7.63
N ASP A 170 6.31 -0.71 -8.03
CA ASP A 170 5.64 -1.97 -7.74
C ASP A 170 6.59 -2.88 -6.97
N MET A 171 6.06 -3.60 -6.00
CA MET A 171 6.79 -4.62 -5.24
C MET A 171 6.02 -5.93 -5.32
N TYR A 172 6.68 -6.97 -5.83
CA TYR A 172 6.11 -8.29 -5.99
C TYR A 172 6.87 -9.30 -5.12
N LEU A 173 6.15 -9.97 -4.24
CA LEU A 173 6.70 -10.96 -3.31
C LEU A 173 6.49 -12.36 -3.88
N ILE A 174 7.59 -13.09 -4.06
CA ILE A 174 7.57 -14.43 -4.65
C ILE A 174 7.64 -15.44 -3.52
N CYS A 175 6.57 -16.20 -3.35
CA CYS A 175 6.42 -17.15 -2.25
C CYS A 175 6.62 -18.59 -2.73
N ARG A 176 7.13 -19.46 -1.85
CA ARG A 176 7.08 -20.91 -2.01
C ARG A 176 5.85 -21.45 -1.29
N LEU A 177 5.07 -22.25 -2.00
CA LEU A 177 3.90 -22.91 -1.47
C LEU A 177 4.06 -24.43 -1.57
N HIS A 178 3.34 -25.16 -0.73
CA HIS A 178 3.20 -26.60 -0.83
C HIS A 178 1.76 -26.95 -1.24
N PRO A 179 1.55 -27.68 -2.35
CA PRO A 179 0.21 -28.04 -2.78
C PRO A 179 -0.40 -29.11 -1.88
N LEU A 180 -1.69 -28.92 -1.55
CA LEU A 180 -2.54 -29.85 -0.79
C LEU A 180 -3.52 -30.60 -1.71
N SER A 181 -3.64 -30.18 -2.97
CA SER A 181 -4.34 -30.89 -4.05
C SER A 181 -3.56 -30.77 -5.35
N TYR A 182 -3.89 -31.60 -6.34
CA TYR A 182 -3.18 -31.64 -7.62
C TYR A 182 -4.09 -31.47 -8.83
N ASP A 183 -5.40 -31.68 -8.67
CA ASP A 183 -6.37 -31.41 -9.72
C ASP A 183 -6.45 -29.91 -9.99
N ILE A 184 -6.30 -29.54 -11.27
CA ILE A 184 -6.39 -28.15 -11.73
C ILE A 184 -7.81 -27.89 -12.21
N ASN A 185 -8.41 -26.83 -11.68
CA ASN A 185 -9.66 -26.24 -12.16
C ASN A 185 -9.46 -24.73 -12.26
N PHE A 186 -8.83 -24.30 -13.36
CA PHE A 186 -8.34 -22.92 -13.49
C PHE A 186 -9.42 -21.94 -13.94
N CYS A 187 -9.27 -20.68 -13.54
CA CYS A 187 -10.17 -19.59 -13.92
C CYS A 187 -9.96 -19.20 -15.39
N THR A 188 -10.95 -19.49 -16.25
CA THR A 188 -10.88 -19.18 -17.69
C THR A 188 -11.02 -17.69 -18.02
N HIS A 189 -11.41 -16.86 -17.05
CA HIS A 189 -11.47 -15.41 -17.23
C HIS A 189 -10.11 -14.73 -17.07
N GLU A 190 -9.21 -15.33 -16.30
CA GLU A 190 -7.91 -14.74 -15.95
C GLU A 190 -6.75 -15.51 -16.58
N CYS A 191 -6.86 -16.83 -16.70
CA CYS A 191 -5.83 -17.69 -17.23
C CYS A 191 -6.23 -18.28 -18.58
N LEU A 192 -5.31 -18.24 -19.54
CA LEU A 192 -5.45 -18.95 -20.81
C LEU A 192 -5.16 -20.44 -20.66
N ARG A 193 -4.22 -20.79 -19.77
CA ARG A 193 -3.75 -22.14 -19.54
C ARG A 193 -3.11 -22.26 -18.15
N CYS A 194 -3.26 -23.42 -17.52
CA CYS A 194 -2.67 -23.77 -16.24
C CYS A 194 -2.22 -25.23 -16.29
N ASP A 195 -0.94 -25.51 -16.04
CA ASP A 195 -0.41 -26.87 -15.99
C ASP A 195 0.65 -27.03 -14.90
N TRP A 196 0.83 -28.27 -14.47
CA TRP A 196 2.02 -28.70 -13.75
C TRP A 196 3.18 -28.89 -14.72
N LEU A 197 4.25 -28.11 -14.56
CA LEU A 197 5.46 -28.15 -15.37
C LEU A 197 6.64 -28.72 -14.59
N ASP A 198 7.53 -29.46 -15.25
CA ASP A 198 8.78 -29.88 -14.62
C ASP A 198 9.69 -28.68 -14.35
N LEU A 199 10.24 -28.60 -13.13
CA LEU A 199 11.06 -27.47 -12.70
C LEU A 199 12.38 -27.37 -13.48
N ALA A 200 12.99 -28.49 -13.87
CA ALA A 200 14.23 -28.48 -14.64
C ALA A 200 14.00 -27.99 -16.07
N GLU A 201 12.84 -28.29 -16.66
CA GLU A 201 12.40 -27.73 -17.94
C GLU A 201 12.13 -26.22 -17.80
N LEU A 202 11.38 -25.80 -16.78
CA LEU A 202 11.07 -24.39 -16.53
C LEU A 202 12.33 -23.55 -16.26
N ALA A 203 13.35 -24.14 -15.63
CA ALA A 203 14.63 -23.48 -15.39
C ALA A 203 15.43 -23.22 -16.68
N LYS A 204 15.19 -24.01 -17.74
CA LYS A 204 15.95 -23.97 -19.01
C LYS A 204 15.19 -23.30 -20.15
N THR A 205 13.86 -23.32 -20.13
CA THR A 205 13.05 -22.77 -21.22
C THR A 205 13.29 -21.27 -21.43
N THR A 206 13.24 -20.86 -22.69
CA THR A 206 13.25 -19.45 -23.11
C THR A 206 11.83 -18.89 -23.24
N GLU A 207 10.80 -19.73 -23.17
CA GLU A 207 9.38 -19.35 -23.26
C GLU A 207 8.81 -18.85 -21.92
N THR A 208 9.65 -18.19 -21.12
CA THR A 208 9.27 -17.64 -19.82
C THR A 208 10.04 -16.36 -19.53
N THR A 209 9.67 -15.64 -18.47
CA THR A 209 10.38 -14.42 -18.11
C THR A 209 11.73 -14.74 -17.45
N PRO A 210 12.74 -13.85 -17.55
CA PRO A 210 14.01 -14.05 -16.86
C PRO A 210 13.88 -14.23 -15.33
N ILE A 211 12.88 -13.57 -14.72
CA ILE A 211 12.56 -13.72 -13.29
C ILE A 211 12.03 -15.13 -13.01
N THR A 212 11.07 -15.61 -13.81
CA THR A 212 10.52 -16.96 -13.66
C THR A 212 11.61 -18.03 -13.81
N SER A 213 12.49 -17.90 -14.82
CA SER A 213 13.64 -18.82 -15.00
C SER A 213 14.60 -18.76 -13.79
N ARG A 214 14.88 -17.56 -13.25
CA ARG A 214 15.71 -17.41 -12.06
C ARG A 214 15.10 -18.08 -10.82
N ILE A 215 13.80 -17.93 -10.61
CA ILE A 215 13.08 -18.56 -9.49
C ILE A 215 13.03 -20.08 -9.65
N ALA A 216 12.80 -20.58 -10.87
CA ALA A 216 12.85 -22.02 -11.14
C ALA A 216 14.23 -22.62 -10.80
N LYS A 217 15.32 -21.93 -11.15
CA LYS A 217 16.69 -22.33 -10.76
C LYS A 217 16.89 -22.30 -9.23
N LEU A 218 16.34 -21.29 -8.55
CA LEU A 218 16.39 -21.20 -7.09
C LEU A 218 15.64 -22.36 -6.43
N LEU A 219 14.43 -22.67 -6.91
CA LEU A 219 13.63 -23.81 -6.44
C LEU A 219 14.34 -25.14 -6.69
N LEU A 220 14.95 -25.33 -7.87
CA LEU A 220 15.73 -26.52 -8.19
C LEU A 220 16.91 -26.70 -7.23
N HIS A 221 17.63 -25.61 -6.92
CA HIS A 221 18.69 -25.65 -5.93
C HIS A 221 18.17 -26.03 -4.53
N GLY A 222 17.02 -25.50 -4.11
CA GLY A 222 16.37 -25.88 -2.86
C GLY A 222 15.92 -27.34 -2.82
N LEU A 223 15.51 -27.90 -3.95
CA LEU A 223 15.18 -29.33 -4.06
C LEU A 223 16.42 -30.22 -3.93
N GLU A 224 17.52 -29.83 -4.57
CA GLU A 224 18.76 -30.62 -4.60
C GLU A 224 19.58 -30.52 -3.30
N ARG A 225 19.56 -29.35 -2.65
CA ARG A 225 20.41 -29.02 -1.50
C ARG A 225 19.62 -28.79 -0.22
N GLY A 226 18.29 -28.81 -0.26
CA GLY A 226 17.40 -28.54 0.86
C GLY A 226 16.89 -27.09 0.89
N PHE A 227 15.60 -26.91 1.18
CA PHE A 227 14.93 -25.60 1.14
C PHE A 227 15.39 -24.60 2.19
N HIS A 228 15.95 -25.08 3.30
CA HIS A 228 16.64 -24.24 4.28
C HIS A 228 17.74 -23.40 3.62
N ASN A 229 18.23 -23.76 2.42
CA ASN A 229 19.20 -22.97 1.65
C ASN A 229 18.61 -21.77 0.92
N ILE A 230 17.30 -21.72 0.67
CA ILE A 230 16.66 -20.67 -0.14
C ILE A 230 15.50 -19.95 0.55
N ASP A 231 14.97 -20.52 1.63
CA ASP A 231 13.82 -19.95 2.33
C ASP A 231 14.19 -18.73 3.16
N LEU A 232 13.28 -17.76 3.16
CA LEU A 232 13.11 -16.76 4.21
C LEU A 232 11.88 -17.17 5.04
N CYS A 233 12.11 -17.53 6.30
CA CYS A 233 11.08 -17.86 7.25
C CYS A 233 10.38 -16.60 7.76
N VAL A 234 9.18 -16.78 8.33
CA VAL A 234 8.42 -15.73 9.00
C VAL A 234 8.39 -16.01 10.50
N GLU A 235 8.70 -14.99 11.30
CA GLU A 235 8.56 -14.99 12.76
C GLU A 235 7.59 -13.88 13.16
N GLU A 236 6.66 -14.20 14.07
CA GLU A 236 5.75 -13.21 14.63
C GLU A 236 6.37 -12.60 15.90
N LEU A 237 6.54 -11.28 15.92
CA LEU A 237 7.15 -10.55 17.02
C LEU A 237 6.18 -9.49 17.57
N PRO A 238 6.08 -9.29 18.89
CA PRO A 238 5.20 -8.29 19.46
C PRO A 238 5.67 -6.88 19.09
N ALA A 239 4.73 -6.02 18.68
CA ALA A 239 5.00 -4.62 18.44
C ALA A 239 5.15 -3.86 19.76
N VAL A 240 6.17 -3.02 19.83
CA VAL A 240 6.56 -2.34 21.08
C VAL A 240 5.50 -1.36 21.59
N TYR A 241 4.67 -0.79 20.70
CA TYR A 241 3.85 0.39 21.02
C TYR A 241 2.37 0.30 20.66
N SER A 242 1.90 -0.82 20.12
CA SER A 242 0.53 -0.90 19.57
C SER A 242 -0.27 -2.11 20.02
N GLY A 243 0.31 -3.03 20.81
CA GLY A 243 -0.32 -4.32 21.12
C GLY A 243 -0.56 -5.20 19.88
N MET A 244 0.00 -4.81 18.73
CA MET A 244 -0.05 -5.54 17.47
C MET A 244 1.16 -6.48 17.37
N PHE A 245 1.24 -7.22 16.27
CA PHE A 245 2.38 -8.07 15.95
C PHE A 245 3.02 -7.64 14.63
N TYR A 246 4.33 -7.89 14.51
CA TYR A 246 5.12 -7.79 13.29
C TYR A 246 5.32 -9.18 12.71
N GLN A 247 5.23 -9.31 11.39
CA GLN A 247 5.71 -10.47 10.66
C GLN A 247 7.11 -10.17 10.14
N LEU A 248 8.13 -10.79 10.74
CA LEU A 248 9.52 -10.61 10.36
C LEU A 248 9.96 -11.72 9.40
N TYR A 249 10.35 -11.35 8.18
CA TYR A 249 10.87 -12.28 7.19
C TYR A 249 12.39 -12.28 7.21
N HIS A 250 13.02 -13.42 7.50
CA HIS A 250 14.47 -13.51 7.59
C HIS A 250 14.98 -14.93 7.30
N ARG A 251 16.30 -15.04 7.13
CA ARG A 251 16.95 -16.34 7.01
C ARG A 251 16.77 -17.14 8.32
N PRO A 252 16.49 -18.46 8.27
CA PRO A 252 16.53 -19.29 9.47
C PRO A 252 17.83 -19.07 10.24
N LEU A 253 17.71 -18.75 11.52
CA LEU A 253 18.84 -18.71 12.43
C LEU A 253 19.07 -20.12 12.98
N PRO A 254 20.32 -20.59 13.09
CA PRO A 254 20.60 -21.80 13.85
C PRO A 254 20.07 -21.64 15.28
N GLU A 255 19.50 -22.70 15.85
CA GLU A 255 19.22 -22.73 17.29
C GLU A 255 20.56 -22.57 18.02
N GLY A 256 20.64 -21.55 18.89
CA GLY A 256 21.84 -21.22 19.66
C GLY A 256 22.07 -22.14 20.85
#